data_AF-A0A553DQP0-F1
#
_entry.id   AF-A0A553DQP0-F1
#
_cell.length_a   1.000
_cell.length_b   1.000
_cell.length_c   1.000
_cell.angle_alpha   90.00
_cell.angle_beta   90.00
_cell.angle_gamma   90.00
#
_symmetry.space_group_name_H-M   'P 1'
#
loop_
_entity.id
_entity.type
_entity.pdbx_description
1 polymer ?
#
loop_
_entity_poly.entity_id
_entity_poly.type
_entity_poly.pdbx_seq_one_letter_code
_entity_poly.pdbx_strand_id
1 'polypeptide(L)' 'MKTVLVQINNDKAYKLLEDLEDLNILKVLNKNVQPKQKLSEKYAGKLPSDVADELQDYVTQSRNEWNNRSI' A
#
# COMPACT_ATOMS: atom_id res chain seq x y z
N MET A 1 16.27 30.02 4.30
CA MET A 1 14.94 29.35 4.29
C MET A 1 14.61 28.94 5.71
N LYS A 2 13.37 29.14 6.17
CA LYS A 2 12.93 28.80 7.53
C LYS A 2 11.71 27.89 7.42
N THR A 3 11.81 26.70 7.98
CA THR A 3 10.73 25.71 7.96
C THR A 3 9.99 25.75 9.29
N VAL A 4 8.67 25.88 9.25
CA VAL A 4 7.80 25.89 10.43
C VAL A 4 6.89 24.67 10.35
N LEU A 5 6.81 23.92 11.45
CA LEU A 5 5.88 22.81 11.59
C LEU A 5 4.55 23.35 12.08
N VAL A 6 3.49 23.13 11.31
CA VAL A 6 2.14 23.61 11.62
C VAL A 6 1.25 22.40 11.85
N GLN A 7 0.58 22.37 13.00
CA GLN A 7 -0.45 21.38 13.29
C GLN A 7 -1.81 21.92 12.83
N ILE A 8 -2.46 21.16 11.94
CA ILE A 8 -3.80 21.49 11.47
C ILE A 8 -4.82 20.89 12.45
N ASN A 9 -5.64 21.75 13.05
CA ASN A 9 -6.67 21.34 14.02
C ASN A 9 -8.09 21.28 13.40
N ASN A 10 -8.24 21.67 12.13
CA ASN A 10 -9.53 21.72 11.45
C ASN A 10 -9.35 21.46 9.95
N ASP A 11 -10.17 20.58 9.38
CA ASP A 11 -10.11 20.22 7.96
C ASP A 11 -10.34 21.42 7.02
N LYS A 12 -11.08 22.45 7.46
CA LYS A 12 -11.27 23.70 6.69
C LYS A 12 -9.96 24.46 6.45
N ALA A 13 -8.95 24.25 7.29
CA ALA A 13 -7.66 24.91 7.14
C ALA A 13 -6.82 24.31 5.99
N TYR A 14 -7.14 23.11 5.49
CA TYR A 14 -6.49 22.57 4.29
C TYR A 14 -6.73 23.46 3.06
N LYS A 15 -7.96 23.93 2.88
CA LYS A 15 -8.30 24.81 1.77
C LYS A 15 -7.54 26.13 1.83
N LEU A 16 -7.40 26.70 3.03
CA LEU A 16 -6.59 27.91 3.24
C LEU A 16 -5.11 27.68 2.96
N LEU A 17 -4.58 26.48 3.26
CA LEU A 17 -3.19 26.15 2.95
C LEU A 17 -2.96 25.95 1.45
N GLU A 18 -3.94 25.37 0.74
CA GLU A 18 -3.95 25.26 -0.71
C GLU A 18 -3.97 26.66 -1.37
N ASP A 19 -4.86 27.55 -0.90
CA ASP A 19 -4.92 28.94 -1.37
C ASP A 19 -3.57 29.69 -1.12
N LEU A 20 -2.90 29.43 0.01
CA LEU A 20 -1.59 30.01 0.33
C LEU A 20 -0.43 29.40 -0.49
N GLU A 21 -0.57 28.14 -0.89
CA GLU A 21 0.37 27.46 -1.79
C GLU A 21 0.23 28.00 -3.22
N ASP A 22 -0.98 28.24 -3.70
CA ASP A 22 -1.26 28.89 -5.00
C ASP A 22 -0.66 30.31 -5.08
N LEU A 23 -0.69 31.04 -3.96
CA LEU A 23 -0.06 32.36 -3.83
C LEU A 23 1.47 32.29 -3.65
N ASN A 24 2.08 31.08 -3.66
CA ASN A 24 3.51 30.83 -3.43
C ASN A 24 4.05 31.34 -2.08
N ILE A 25 3.17 31.55 -1.09
CA ILE A 25 3.55 32.09 0.24
C ILE A 25 4.07 30.97 1.13
N LEU A 26 3.52 29.76 0.99
CA LEU A 26 3.88 28.60 1.77
C LEU A 26 3.99 27.38 0.86
N LYS A 27 4.88 26.46 1.19
CA LYS A 27 5.01 25.16 0.51
C LYS A 27 4.84 24.06 1.55
N VAL A 28 3.90 23.14 1.33
CA VAL A 28 3.66 22.04 2.26
C VAL A 28 4.75 20.98 2.07
N LEU A 29 5.75 20.98 2.96
CA LEU A 29 6.94 20.12 2.83
C LEU A 29 6.72 18.67 3.27
N ASN A 30 5.72 18.40 4.12
CA ASN A 30 5.48 17.08 4.70
C ASN A 30 4.07 16.60 4.39
N LYS A 31 3.83 16.19 3.14
CA LYS A 31 2.97 15.02 2.97
C LYS A 31 3.80 13.86 3.51
N ASN A 32 3.58 13.48 4.77
CA ASN A 32 4.04 12.20 5.29
C ASN A 32 3.24 11.10 4.57
N VAL A 33 3.52 10.92 3.28
CA VAL A 33 3.13 9.73 2.54
C VAL A 33 4.06 8.67 3.10
N GLN A 34 3.66 8.04 4.20
CA GLN A 34 4.30 6.79 4.57
C GLN A 34 4.30 5.94 3.29
N PRO A 35 5.48 5.49 2.83
CA PRO A 35 5.53 4.67 1.63
C PRO A 35 4.59 3.49 1.90
N LYS A 36 3.55 3.35 1.06
CA LYS A 36 2.63 2.22 1.14
C LYS A 36 3.50 0.97 1.18
N GLN A 37 3.51 0.30 2.33
CA GLN A 37 4.32 -0.90 2.53
C GLN A 37 3.98 -1.86 1.39
N LYS A 38 4.99 -2.33 0.64
CA LYS A 38 4.72 -3.20 -0.49
C LYS A 38 4.07 -4.46 0.07
N LEU A 39 2.95 -4.86 -0.51
CA LEU A 39 2.22 -6.04 -0.03
C LEU A 39 3.11 -7.30 -0.08
N SER A 40 4.03 -7.37 -1.04
CA SER A 40 5.06 -8.40 -1.10
C SER A 40 5.90 -8.47 0.18
N GLU A 41 6.35 -7.33 0.71
CA GLU A 41 7.13 -7.26 1.97
C GLU A 41 6.26 -7.60 3.18
N LYS A 42 4.96 -7.25 3.15
CA LYS A 42 4.03 -7.55 4.23
C LYS A 42 3.71 -9.04 4.36
N TYR A 43 3.74 -9.80 3.26
CA TYR A 43 3.32 -11.21 3.24
C TYR A 43 4.45 -12.20 2.95
N ALA A 44 5.64 -11.74 2.57
CA ALA A 44 6.82 -12.60 2.41
C ALA A 44 7.13 -13.36 3.70
N GLY A 45 7.36 -14.67 3.58
CA GLY A 45 7.74 -15.55 4.69
C GLY A 45 6.64 -15.82 5.73
N LYS A 46 5.41 -15.33 5.53
CA LYS A 46 4.27 -15.64 6.42
C LYS A 46 3.67 -17.02 6.18
N LEU A 47 3.93 -17.60 5.02
CA LEU A 47 3.54 -18.96 4.69
C LEU A 47 4.79 -19.85 4.81
N PRO A 48 4.80 -20.83 5.72
CA PRO A 48 5.83 -21.86 5.78
C PRO A 48 5.97 -22.59 4.43
N SER A 49 7.20 -22.93 4.05
CA SER A 49 7.48 -23.52 2.73
C SER A 49 6.84 -24.90 2.56
N ASP A 50 6.82 -25.71 3.61
CA ASP A 50 6.14 -27.01 3.68
C ASP A 50 4.65 -26.90 3.37
N VAL A 51 3.96 -25.94 4.00
CA VAL A 51 2.53 -25.69 3.75
C VAL A 51 2.30 -25.14 2.34
N ALA A 52 3.21 -24.32 1.83
CA ALA A 52 3.12 -23.79 0.47
C ALA A 52 3.23 -24.91 -0.58
N ASP A 53 4.15 -25.85 -0.38
CA ASP A 53 4.38 -26.98 -1.27
C ASP A 53 3.17 -27.92 -1.28
N GLU A 54 2.64 -28.30 -0.12
CA GLU A 54 1.42 -29.14 -0.02
C GLU A 54 0.21 -28.51 -0.71
N LEU A 55 0.00 -27.20 -0.52
CA LEU A 55 -1.09 -26.47 -1.20
C LEU A 55 -0.88 -26.44 -2.71
N GLN A 56 0.36 -26.23 -3.15
CA GLN A 56 0.69 -26.20 -4.57
C GLN A 56 0.47 -27.56 -5.23
N ASP A 57 0.81 -28.65 -4.55
CA ASP A 57 0.57 -30.02 -5.00
C ASP A 57 -0.92 -30.32 -5.11
N TYR A 58 -1.71 -29.97 -4.09
CA TYR A 58 -3.16 -30.15 -4.09
C TYR A 58 -3.85 -29.38 -5.22
N VAL A 59 -3.44 -28.12 -5.44
CA VAL A 59 -3.95 -27.29 -6.54
C VAL A 59 -3.57 -27.90 -7.90
N THR A 60 -2.35 -28.41 -8.03
CA THR A 60 -1.86 -29.02 -9.26
C THR A 60 -2.64 -30.29 -9.59
N GLN A 61 -2.86 -31.16 -8.58
CA GLN A 61 -3.69 -32.35 -8.72
C GLN A 61 -5.12 -31.97 -9.14
N SER A 62 -5.75 -31.01 -8.45
CA SER A 62 -7.10 -30.55 -8.77
C SER A 62 -7.24 -30.03 -10.21
N ARG A 63 -6.23 -29.30 -10.70
CA ARG A 63 -6.19 -28.80 -12.09
C ARG A 63 -6.03 -29.94 -13.10
N ASN A 64 -5.18 -30.92 -12.80
CA ASN A 64 -4.98 -32.08 -13.65
C ASN A 64 -6.26 -32.93 -13.72
N GLU A 65 -6.95 -33.12 -12.60
CA GLU A 65 -8.24 -33.80 -12.55
C GLU A 65 -9.31 -33.06 -13.36
N TRP A 66 -9.33 -31.72 -13.29
CA TRP A 66 -10.23 -30.91 -14.11
C TRP A 66 -9.92 -31.00 -15.61
N ASN A 67 -8.65 -30.95 -15.99
CA ASN A 67 -8.21 -31.01 -17.38
C ASN A 67 -8.41 -32.41 -18.00
N ASN A 68 -8.31 -33.47 -17.20
CA ASN A 68 -8.56 -34.85 -17.63
C ASN A 68 -10.04 -35.23 -17.65
N ARG A 69 -10.94 -34.36 -17.18
CA ARG A 69 -12.37 -34.50 -17.49
C ARG A 69 -12.59 -34.09 -18.95
N SER A 70 -12.38 -35.05 -19.85
CA SER A 70 -12.90 -34.97 -21.21
C SER A 70 -14.43 -34.91 -21.12
N ILE A 71 -14.99 -33.75 -21.47
CA ILE A 71 -16.42 -33.54 -21.72
C ILE A 71 -16.70 -33.90 -23.17
#